data_AF-A0A6G0TX33-F1
#
_entry.id   AF-A0A6G0TX33-F1
#
_cell.length_a   1.000
_cell.length_b   1.000
_cell.length_c   1.000
_cell.angle_alpha   90.00
_cell.angle_beta   90.00
_cell.angle_gamma   90.00
#
_symmetry.space_group_name_H-M   'P 1'
#
loop_
_entity.id
_entity.type
_entity.pdbx_description
1 polymer ?
#
loop_
_entity_poly.entity_id
_entity_poly.type
_entity_poly.pdbx_seq_one_letter_code
_entity_poly.pdbx_strand_id
1 'polypeptide(L)'
;MVGDPVDKRSIKITWRDNTVSTISDLHRSYDALQYPLIFWQGQDEYHLNIKQYDLNTGDYRNNKVSSMNYYAHRIMVRQYQDNYILRYRQLFHQYIVDVYAKVESERLRFLRFNQAKLRSEEYIHLRDAVAGNIDGNLNPNDIGNAFILPSSYIGGPRNMQEYIQDAMTYVRHYGRPDLFITFTCNPNWEEIQILLLPGQQAIHRHDLTARVFKQKLKSLIDFIVKYEIFGITRCWLYTIERQKRGLPHAHILVWLKDRIRPEEIDQIISAEIPDPLIDQELFDIVTKHMIHGPCGAFNMTSPCTENGKCKKNFPKPHTNDTITDIDG
;
A
#
# COMPACT_ATOMS: atom_id res chain seq x y z
N MET A 1 -12.01 3.20 16.41
CA MET A 1 -12.82 4.40 16.11
C MET A 1 -14.00 3.97 15.27
N VAL A 2 -15.12 3.72 15.94
CA VAL A 2 -16.41 3.44 15.30
C VAL A 2 -17.06 4.81 15.06
N GLY A 3 -17.32 5.11 13.79
CA GLY A 3 -18.37 6.04 13.36
C GLY A 3 -18.50 7.38 14.09
N ASP A 4 -17.49 8.25 14.01
CA ASP A 4 -17.85 9.68 14.06
C ASP A 4 -18.81 9.95 12.89
N PRO A 5 -19.94 10.65 13.10
CA PRO A 5 -20.82 11.07 12.03
C PRO A 5 -20.07 12.11 11.18
N VAL A 6 -19.28 11.62 10.23
CA VAL A 6 -18.60 12.50 9.28
C VAL A 6 -19.67 13.01 8.32
N ASP A 7 -19.86 14.32 8.30
CA ASP A 7 -20.71 15.00 7.33
C ASP A 7 -20.41 14.51 5.91
N LYS A 8 -21.47 14.42 5.09
CA LYS A 8 -21.32 14.01 3.68
C LYS A 8 -20.34 14.97 2.99
N ARG A 9 -19.27 14.42 2.41
CA ARG A 9 -18.31 15.17 1.59
C ARG A 9 -19.05 15.97 0.52
N SER A 10 -19.00 17.28 0.66
CA SER A 10 -19.70 18.21 -0.22
C SER A 10 -19.02 19.57 -0.20
N ILE A 11 -19.16 20.29 -1.30
CA ILE A 11 -18.70 21.68 -1.45
C ILE A 11 -19.92 22.57 -1.28
N LYS A 12 -19.88 23.49 -0.33
CA LYS A 12 -20.90 24.54 -0.18
C LYS A 12 -20.48 25.75 -1.01
N ILE A 13 -21.34 26.16 -1.94
CA ILE A 13 -21.17 27.36 -2.74
C ILE A 13 -22.16 28.40 -2.23
N THR A 14 -21.62 29.54 -1.81
CA THR A 14 -22.41 30.74 -1.51
C THR A 14 -22.40 31.63 -2.73
N TRP A 15 -23.57 31.88 -3.29
CA TRP A 15 -23.76 32.77 -4.42
C TRP A 15 -23.76 34.24 -3.96
N ARG A 16 -23.59 35.18 -4.90
CA ARG A 16 -23.57 36.62 -4.59
C ARG A 16 -24.89 37.15 -4.05
N ASP A 17 -25.98 36.43 -4.27
CA ASP A 17 -27.32 36.71 -3.73
C ASP A 17 -27.54 36.09 -2.33
N ASN A 18 -26.48 35.61 -1.68
CA ASN A 18 -26.50 34.89 -0.40
C ASN A 18 -27.26 33.56 -0.41
N THR A 19 -27.60 33.02 -1.58
CA THR A 19 -28.14 31.66 -1.66
C THR A 19 -27.01 30.64 -1.49
N VAL A 20 -27.30 29.55 -0.78
CA VAL A 20 -26.32 28.48 -0.52
C VAL A 20 -26.75 27.25 -1.29
N SER A 21 -25.85 26.75 -2.13
CA SER A 21 -26.01 25.47 -2.84
C SER A 21 -24.94 24.49 -2.37
N THR A 22 -25.27 23.20 -2.38
CA THR A 22 -24.34 22.15 -1.92
C THR A 22 -24.11 21.16 -3.05
N ILE A 23 -22.84 20.96 -3.39
CA ILE A 23 -22.41 20.04 -4.45
C ILE A 23 -21.87 18.77 -3.78
N SER A 24 -22.48 17.63 -4.10
CA SER A 24 -22.00 16.32 -3.65
C SER A 24 -20.68 15.95 -4.33
N ASP A 25 -19.88 15.14 -3.63
CA ASP A 25 -18.72 14.42 -4.15
C ASP A 25 -18.92 13.64 -5.46
N LEU A 26 -20.16 13.29 -5.81
CA LEU A 26 -20.54 12.60 -7.05
C LEU A 26 -20.85 13.53 -8.22
N HIS A 27 -20.87 14.84 -7.99
CA HIS A 27 -21.15 15.82 -9.02
C HIS A 27 -19.92 16.02 -9.91
N ARG A 28 -20.14 16.13 -11.22
CA ARG A 28 -19.09 16.29 -12.25
C ARG A 28 -18.14 17.46 -11.98
N SER A 29 -18.64 18.56 -11.41
CA SER A 29 -17.85 19.76 -11.13
C SER A 29 -17.10 19.72 -9.79
N TYR A 30 -17.30 18.68 -8.97
CA TYR A 30 -16.75 18.64 -7.61
C TYR A 30 -15.23 18.75 -7.59
N ASP A 31 -14.54 17.96 -8.42
CA ASP A 31 -13.07 17.94 -8.43
C ASP A 31 -12.50 19.26 -8.95
N ALA A 32 -13.14 19.85 -9.98
CA ALA A 32 -12.73 21.13 -10.53
C ALA A 32 -12.88 22.29 -9.53
N LEU A 33 -13.95 22.27 -8.73
CA LEU A 33 -14.18 23.27 -7.69
C LEU A 33 -13.23 23.11 -6.50
N GLN A 34 -12.86 21.88 -6.15
CA GLN A 34 -11.92 21.61 -5.07
C GLN A 34 -10.46 21.87 -5.47
N TYR A 35 -10.11 21.61 -6.73
CA TYR A 35 -8.75 21.70 -7.26
C TYR A 35 -8.67 22.63 -8.50
N PRO A 36 -9.03 23.92 -8.38
CA PRO A 36 -9.09 24.85 -9.51
C PRO A 36 -7.74 25.07 -10.17
N LEU A 37 -6.63 24.94 -9.44
CA LEU A 37 -5.28 25.04 -10.01
C LEU A 37 -4.95 23.87 -10.94
N ILE A 38 -5.43 22.67 -10.63
CA ILE A 38 -5.28 21.49 -11.49
C ILE A 38 -6.26 21.59 -12.66
N PHE A 39 -7.51 21.99 -12.38
CA PHE A 39 -8.61 22.01 -13.34
C PHE A 39 -9.02 23.43 -13.71
N TRP A 40 -8.06 24.23 -14.17
CA TRP A 40 -8.22 25.66 -14.43
C TRP A 40 -9.21 26.00 -15.54
N GLN A 41 -9.52 25.04 -16.42
CA GLN A 41 -10.55 25.20 -17.46
C GLN A 41 -11.98 24.90 -16.97
N GLY A 42 -12.15 24.46 -15.71
CA GLY A 42 -13.46 24.13 -15.16
C GLY A 42 -14.12 22.90 -15.80
N GLN A 43 -13.32 21.98 -16.32
CA GLN A 43 -13.80 20.80 -17.05
C GLN A 43 -14.59 19.82 -16.15
N ASP A 44 -15.52 19.10 -16.77
CA ASP A 44 -16.29 18.06 -16.10
C ASP A 44 -15.40 16.85 -15.75
N GLU A 45 -15.45 16.44 -14.49
CA GLU A 45 -14.72 15.28 -13.98
C GLU A 45 -15.68 14.11 -13.67
N TYR A 46 -15.26 13.20 -12.79
CA TYR A 46 -15.98 11.96 -12.51
C TYR A 46 -17.42 12.21 -12.07
N HIS A 47 -18.34 11.45 -12.66
CA HIS A 47 -19.72 11.33 -12.21
C HIS A 47 -20.27 9.94 -12.57
N LEU A 48 -21.34 9.51 -11.87
CA LEU A 48 -21.86 8.13 -11.96
C LEU A 48 -22.43 7.72 -13.32
N ASN A 49 -22.63 8.64 -14.26
CA ASN A 49 -23.27 8.35 -15.54
C ASN A 49 -22.28 8.16 -16.70
N ILE A 50 -20.98 8.14 -16.42
CA ILE A 50 -19.96 7.81 -17.41
C ILE A 50 -20.11 6.34 -17.80
N LYS A 51 -20.38 6.09 -19.09
CA LYS A 51 -20.49 4.73 -19.65
C LYS A 51 -19.12 4.18 -20.01
N GLN A 52 -18.95 2.87 -19.85
CA GLN A 52 -17.75 2.19 -20.33
C GLN A 52 -17.73 2.19 -21.86
N TYR A 53 -16.56 2.44 -22.44
CA TYR A 53 -16.33 2.38 -23.88
C TYR A 53 -15.55 1.11 -24.20
N ASP A 54 -16.04 0.32 -25.14
CA ASP A 54 -15.35 -0.89 -25.60
C ASP A 54 -14.55 -0.58 -26.87
N LEU A 55 -13.22 -0.70 -26.76
CA LEU A 55 -12.32 -0.44 -27.88
C LEU A 55 -12.43 -1.50 -28.99
N ASN A 56 -12.90 -2.71 -28.68
CA ASN A 56 -12.98 -3.79 -29.66
C ASN A 56 -14.25 -3.70 -30.52
N THR A 57 -15.37 -3.28 -29.92
CA THR A 57 -16.65 -3.16 -30.63
C THR A 57 -16.92 -1.73 -31.11
N GLY A 58 -16.20 -0.73 -30.58
CA GLY A 58 -16.40 0.69 -30.92
C GLY A 58 -17.63 1.31 -30.23
N ASP A 59 -18.28 0.60 -29.32
CA ASP A 59 -19.56 0.97 -28.73
C ASP A 59 -19.51 1.19 -27.21
N TYR A 60 -20.46 1.98 -26.72
CA TYR A 60 -20.66 2.15 -25.28
C TYR A 60 -21.38 0.94 -24.68
N ARG A 61 -20.76 0.34 -23.66
CA ARG A 61 -21.40 -0.71 -22.87
C ARG A 61 -22.48 -0.10 -21.97
N ASN A 62 -23.44 -0.94 -21.58
CA ASN A 62 -24.48 -0.54 -20.61
C ASN A 62 -23.92 -0.35 -19.18
N ASN A 63 -22.71 -0.88 -18.93
CA ASN A 63 -22.04 -0.76 -17.65
C ASN A 63 -21.43 0.64 -17.46
N LYS A 64 -21.47 1.12 -16.22
CA LYS A 64 -20.89 2.39 -15.81
C LYS A 64 -19.41 2.25 -15.47
N VAL A 65 -18.63 3.31 -15.66
CA VAL A 65 -17.23 3.39 -15.22
C VAL A 65 -17.20 3.64 -13.72
N SER A 66 -16.44 2.83 -12.97
CA SER A 66 -16.20 3.08 -11.54
C SER A 66 -15.26 4.26 -11.33
N SER A 67 -15.37 4.95 -10.20
CA SER A 67 -14.43 6.03 -9.85
C SER A 67 -12.98 5.56 -9.92
N MET A 68 -12.69 4.36 -9.41
CA MET A 68 -11.35 3.78 -9.46
C MET A 68 -10.79 3.71 -10.89
N ASN A 69 -11.59 3.22 -11.84
CA ASN A 69 -11.17 3.09 -13.24
C ASN A 69 -11.01 4.46 -13.90
N TYR A 70 -11.93 5.40 -13.62
CA TYR A 70 -11.85 6.76 -14.14
C TYR A 70 -10.57 7.46 -13.67
N TYR A 71 -10.29 7.47 -12.36
CA TYR A 71 -9.12 8.15 -11.83
C TYR A 71 -7.82 7.44 -12.20
N ALA A 72 -7.80 6.10 -12.22
CA ALA A 72 -6.66 5.34 -12.74
C ALA A 72 -6.34 5.72 -14.19
N HIS A 73 -7.39 5.87 -15.02
CA HIS A 73 -7.25 6.33 -16.40
C HIS A 73 -6.70 7.76 -16.47
N ARG A 74 -7.14 8.69 -15.60
CA ARG A 74 -6.69 10.09 -15.59
C ARG A 74 -5.22 10.25 -15.19
N ILE A 75 -4.74 9.46 -14.23
CA ILE A 75 -3.34 9.54 -13.75
C ILE A 75 -2.38 8.68 -14.58
N MET A 76 -2.89 7.90 -15.52
CA MET A 76 -2.05 7.07 -16.38
C MET A 76 -1.26 7.95 -17.35
N VAL A 77 0.05 7.72 -17.45
CA VAL A 77 0.91 8.32 -18.47
C VAL A 77 0.66 7.58 -19.78
N ARG A 78 0.40 8.32 -20.85
CA ARG A 78 0.21 7.78 -22.21
C ARG A 78 1.18 8.45 -23.17
N GLN A 79 1.62 7.69 -24.16
CA GLN A 79 2.40 8.25 -25.25
C GLN A 79 1.55 9.31 -25.98
N TYR A 80 2.18 10.44 -26.32
CA TYR A 80 1.55 11.56 -27.02
C TYR A 80 0.46 12.34 -26.26
N GLN A 81 0.29 12.12 -24.95
CA GLN A 81 -0.60 12.93 -24.11
C GLN A 81 0.17 13.49 -22.92
N ASP A 82 0.09 14.80 -22.72
CA ASP A 82 0.66 15.43 -21.53
C ASP A 82 -0.25 15.20 -20.32
N ASN A 83 0.29 14.59 -19.27
CA ASN A 83 -0.41 14.42 -18.01
C ASN A 83 0.03 15.50 -17.01
N TYR A 84 -0.57 16.68 -17.16
CA TYR A 84 -0.25 17.84 -16.34
C TYR A 84 -0.56 17.63 -14.85
N ILE A 85 -1.51 16.75 -14.50
CA ILE A 85 -1.92 16.47 -13.11
C ILE A 85 -0.71 16.01 -12.28
N LEU A 86 0.18 15.20 -12.89
CA LEU A 86 1.37 14.66 -12.24
C LEU A 86 2.45 15.71 -11.97
N ARG A 87 2.30 16.95 -12.48
CA ARG A 87 3.29 18.04 -12.33
C ARG A 87 3.08 18.86 -11.04
N TYR A 88 1.93 18.72 -10.37
CA TYR A 88 1.52 19.55 -9.24
C TYR A 88 2.09 19.14 -7.86
N ARG A 89 3.02 18.18 -7.80
CA ARG A 89 3.79 17.79 -6.59
C ARG A 89 2.90 17.60 -5.34
N GLN A 90 3.05 18.42 -4.30
CA GLN A 90 2.29 18.30 -3.05
C GLN A 90 0.77 18.43 -3.27
N LEU A 91 0.34 19.28 -4.20
CA LEU A 91 -1.09 19.41 -4.53
C LEU A 91 -1.62 18.13 -5.22
N PHE A 92 -0.78 17.47 -6.02
CA PHE A 92 -1.12 16.15 -6.56
C PHE A 92 -1.28 15.10 -5.46
N HIS A 93 -0.47 15.14 -4.39
CA HIS A 93 -0.62 14.22 -3.26
C HIS A 93 -1.96 14.39 -2.56
N GLN A 94 -2.33 15.64 -2.27
CA GLN A 94 -3.63 15.95 -1.67
C GLN A 94 -4.77 15.47 -2.56
N TYR A 95 -4.69 15.76 -3.87
CA TYR A 95 -5.66 15.31 -4.85
C TYR A 95 -5.82 13.78 -4.86
N ILE A 96 -4.73 13.01 -4.85
CA ILE A 96 -4.79 11.55 -4.87
C ILE A 96 -5.39 10.97 -3.59
N VAL A 97 -5.08 11.54 -2.42
CA VAL A 97 -5.66 11.11 -1.15
C VAL A 97 -7.18 11.37 -1.15
N ASP A 98 -7.60 12.54 -1.60
CA ASP A 98 -9.01 12.89 -1.69
C ASP A 98 -9.77 11.99 -2.66
N VAL A 99 -9.21 11.78 -3.85
CA VAL A 99 -9.72 10.87 -4.88
C VAL A 99 -9.83 9.45 -4.34
N TYR A 100 -8.81 8.93 -3.65
CA TYR A 100 -8.86 7.58 -3.09
C TYR A 100 -9.99 7.45 -2.06
N ALA A 101 -10.19 8.46 -1.23
CA ALA A 101 -11.29 8.44 -0.28
C ALA A 101 -12.68 8.62 -0.92
N LYS A 102 -12.78 9.23 -2.12
CA LYS A 102 -14.00 9.16 -2.95
C LYS A 102 -14.24 7.72 -3.45
N VAL A 103 -13.18 7.04 -3.91
CA VAL A 103 -13.25 5.63 -4.34
C VAL A 103 -13.72 4.73 -3.19
N GLU A 104 -13.17 4.91 -1.99
CA GLU A 104 -13.60 4.17 -0.80
C GLU A 104 -15.05 4.50 -0.41
N SER A 105 -15.46 5.76 -0.51
CA SER A 105 -16.85 6.16 -0.26
C SER A 105 -17.83 5.48 -1.25
N GLU A 106 -17.46 5.37 -2.53
CA GLU A 106 -18.24 4.64 -3.53
C GLU A 106 -18.31 3.14 -3.23
N ARG A 107 -17.18 2.51 -2.86
CA ARG A 107 -17.13 1.10 -2.45
C ARG A 107 -18.02 0.83 -1.24
N LEU A 108 -17.95 1.66 -0.21
CA LEU A 108 -18.79 1.54 0.98
C LEU A 108 -20.27 1.73 0.66
N ARG A 109 -20.62 2.69 -0.22
CA ARG A 109 -22.00 2.85 -0.72
C ARG A 109 -22.46 1.59 -1.45
N PHE A 110 -21.63 1.04 -2.33
CA PHE A 110 -21.95 -0.20 -3.03
C PHE A 110 -22.20 -1.35 -2.06
N LEU A 111 -21.31 -1.57 -1.09
CA LEU A 111 -21.48 -2.60 -0.06
C LEU A 111 -22.76 -2.39 0.75
N ARG A 112 -23.06 -1.14 1.14
CA ARG A 112 -24.27 -0.78 1.89
C ARG A 112 -25.55 -1.08 1.10
N PHE A 113 -25.61 -0.76 -0.19
CA PHE A 113 -26.82 -0.94 -1.00
C PHE A 113 -26.98 -2.33 -1.62
N ASN A 114 -25.94 -3.17 -1.61
CA ASN A 114 -25.96 -4.50 -2.21
C ASN A 114 -25.83 -5.65 -1.19
N GLN A 115 -26.09 -5.39 0.10
CA GLN A 115 -26.02 -6.39 1.19
C GLN A 115 -26.77 -7.70 0.86
N ALA A 116 -28.00 -7.61 0.33
CA ALA A 116 -28.80 -8.78 -0.05
C ALA A 116 -28.12 -9.65 -1.14
N LYS A 117 -27.44 -9.03 -2.10
CA LYS A 117 -26.69 -9.76 -3.15
C LYS A 117 -25.39 -10.36 -2.63
N LEU A 118 -24.81 -9.77 -1.57
CA LEU A 118 -23.59 -10.22 -0.92
C LEU A 118 -23.85 -11.33 0.12
N ARG A 119 -25.08 -11.86 0.17
CA ARG A 119 -25.53 -12.88 1.14
C ARG A 119 -25.21 -12.49 2.58
N SER A 120 -25.39 -11.21 2.92
CA SER A 120 -25.18 -10.72 4.29
C SER A 120 -26.06 -11.42 5.33
N GLU A 121 -27.13 -12.09 4.87
CA GLU A 121 -28.07 -12.89 5.64
C GLU A 121 -27.45 -14.18 6.22
N GLU A 122 -26.34 -14.71 5.68
CA GLU A 122 -25.64 -15.85 6.30
C GLU A 122 -24.89 -15.44 7.59
N TYR A 123 -24.78 -14.14 7.89
CA TYR A 123 -24.10 -13.62 9.08
C TYR A 123 -25.06 -13.30 10.25
N ILE A 124 -26.27 -13.89 10.27
CA ILE A 124 -27.28 -13.70 11.33
C ILE A 124 -26.67 -13.86 12.74
N HIS A 125 -25.87 -14.90 12.97
CA HIS A 125 -25.22 -15.15 14.27
C HIS A 125 -24.29 -14.03 14.74
N LEU A 126 -23.75 -13.24 13.81
CA LEU A 126 -22.84 -12.15 14.10
C LEU A 126 -23.59 -10.85 14.38
N ARG A 127 -24.75 -10.67 13.73
CA ARG A 127 -25.69 -9.59 14.05
C ARG A 127 -26.25 -9.77 15.46
N ASP A 128 -26.58 -11.00 15.84
CA ASP A 128 -27.07 -11.33 17.18
C ASP A 128 -25.98 -11.16 18.25
N ALA A 129 -24.74 -11.55 17.96
CA ALA A 129 -23.60 -11.35 18.86
C ALA A 129 -23.22 -9.87 19.05
N VAL A 130 -23.37 -9.05 17.99
CA VAL A 130 -23.16 -7.61 18.09
C VAL A 130 -24.31 -6.95 18.85
N ALA A 131 -25.56 -7.34 18.61
CA ALA A 131 -26.73 -6.84 19.34
C ALA A 131 -26.72 -7.23 20.84
N GLY A 132 -26.19 -8.41 21.18
CA GLY A 132 -26.03 -8.86 22.56
C GLY A 132 -24.89 -8.20 23.35
N ASN A 133 -23.93 -7.55 22.67
CA ASN A 133 -22.81 -6.83 23.26
C ASN A 133 -23.03 -5.31 23.32
N ILE A 134 -24.24 -4.81 23.02
CA ILE A 134 -24.58 -3.40 23.16
C ILE A 134 -24.94 -3.17 24.62
N ASP A 135 -24.07 -2.49 25.36
CA ASP A 135 -24.40 -1.92 26.68
C ASP A 135 -25.77 -1.24 26.60
N GLY A 136 -26.66 -1.55 27.55
CA GLY A 136 -28.08 -1.16 27.56
C GLY A 136 -28.39 0.36 27.60
N ASN A 137 -27.43 1.21 27.26
CA ASN A 137 -27.51 2.67 27.22
C ASN A 137 -27.45 3.28 25.81
N LEU A 138 -27.37 2.50 24.73
CA LEU A 138 -27.43 3.03 23.37
C LEU A 138 -28.85 2.87 22.80
N ASN A 139 -29.50 4.00 22.52
CA ASN A 139 -30.81 4.03 21.86
C ASN A 139 -30.75 3.27 20.52
N PRO A 140 -31.62 2.26 20.30
CA PRO A 140 -31.66 1.51 19.04
C PRO A 140 -31.93 2.38 17.80
N ASN A 141 -32.51 3.57 17.98
CA ASN A 141 -32.76 4.54 16.92
C ASN A 141 -31.54 5.40 16.54
N ASP A 142 -30.51 5.50 17.40
CA ASP A 142 -29.26 6.22 17.10
C ASP A 142 -28.26 5.33 16.35
N ILE A 143 -28.48 4.01 16.37
CA ILE A 143 -27.73 3.04 15.60
C ILE A 143 -28.39 2.96 14.22
N GLY A 144 -27.89 3.77 13.27
CA GLY A 144 -28.27 3.60 11.86
C GLY A 144 -28.06 2.16 11.40
N ASN A 145 -28.74 1.74 10.31
CA ASN A 145 -28.65 0.36 9.81
C ASN A 145 -27.20 -0.14 9.71
N ALA A 146 -26.81 -1.03 10.63
CA ALA A 146 -25.52 -1.70 10.61
C ALA A 146 -25.45 -2.60 9.39
N PHE A 147 -24.41 -2.44 8.58
CA PHE A 147 -24.13 -3.30 7.43
C PHE A 147 -22.76 -3.96 7.61
N ILE A 148 -22.64 -5.20 7.15
CA ILE A 148 -21.46 -6.02 7.40
C ILE A 148 -20.48 -5.80 6.24
N LEU A 149 -19.25 -5.45 6.60
CA LEU A 149 -18.15 -5.41 5.65
C LEU A 149 -17.63 -6.84 5.43
N PRO A 150 -17.55 -7.33 4.19
CA PRO A 150 -16.98 -8.64 3.88
C PRO A 150 -15.46 -8.63 4.09
N SER A 151 -14.85 -9.81 4.16
CA SER A 151 -13.39 -9.95 4.25
C SER A 151 -12.65 -9.52 2.98
N SER A 152 -13.37 -9.41 1.86
CA SER A 152 -12.86 -8.79 0.62
C SER A 152 -12.68 -7.26 0.70
N TYR A 153 -13.19 -6.61 1.75
CA TYR A 153 -12.93 -5.19 1.99
C TYR A 153 -11.53 -4.97 2.59
N ILE A 154 -10.60 -4.55 1.74
CA ILE A 154 -9.18 -4.38 2.07
C ILE A 154 -9.00 -3.42 3.26
N GLY A 155 -8.20 -3.84 4.24
CA GLY A 155 -7.90 -3.03 5.42
C GLY A 155 -8.99 -3.04 6.50
N GLY A 156 -10.10 -3.74 6.28
CA GLY A 156 -11.10 -4.00 7.33
C GLY A 156 -10.63 -5.05 8.34
N PRO A 157 -11.20 -5.09 9.56
CA PRO A 157 -10.84 -6.07 10.58
C PRO A 157 -10.92 -7.53 10.09
N ARG A 158 -11.97 -7.88 9.34
CA ARG A 158 -12.13 -9.23 8.79
C ARG A 158 -11.08 -9.59 7.75
N ASN A 159 -10.73 -8.64 6.87
CA ASN A 159 -9.68 -8.83 5.89
C ASN A 159 -8.33 -9.12 6.57
N MET A 160 -8.01 -8.38 7.62
CA MET A 160 -6.79 -8.60 8.39
C MET A 160 -6.82 -9.94 9.16
N GLN A 161 -7.98 -10.32 9.73
CA GLN A 161 -8.15 -11.61 10.39
C GLN A 161 -7.99 -12.78 9.41
N GLU A 162 -8.56 -12.69 8.21
CA GLU A 162 -8.40 -13.72 7.16
C GLU A 162 -6.93 -13.90 6.79
N TYR A 163 -6.18 -12.82 6.54
CA TYR A 163 -4.74 -12.92 6.26
C TYR A 163 -3.94 -13.57 7.39
N ILE A 164 -4.29 -13.28 8.66
CA ILE A 164 -3.65 -13.91 9.81
C ILE A 164 -3.99 -15.40 9.85
N GLN A 165 -5.26 -15.77 9.66
CA GLN A 165 -5.70 -17.15 9.65
C GLN A 165 -5.05 -17.96 8.53
N ASP A 166 -4.93 -17.38 7.34
CA ASP A 166 -4.22 -17.98 6.22
C ASP A 166 -2.75 -18.22 6.60
N ALA A 167 -2.03 -17.20 7.06
CA ALA A 167 -0.63 -17.32 7.46
C ALA A 167 -0.42 -18.38 8.55
N MET A 168 -1.30 -18.41 9.56
CA MET A 168 -1.26 -19.43 10.63
C MET A 168 -1.56 -20.83 10.10
N THR A 169 -2.39 -20.97 9.06
CA THR A 169 -2.65 -22.26 8.41
C THR A 169 -1.39 -22.79 7.73
N TYR A 170 -0.64 -21.94 7.03
CA TYR A 170 0.67 -22.31 6.45
C TYR A 170 1.65 -22.75 7.53
N VAL A 171 1.80 -21.97 8.61
CA VAL A 171 2.70 -22.31 9.73
C VAL A 171 2.30 -23.61 10.40
N ARG A 172 1.00 -23.84 10.62
CA ARG A 172 0.49 -25.07 11.24
C ARG A 172 0.74 -26.30 10.36
N HIS A 173 0.60 -26.17 9.05
CA HIS A 173 0.70 -27.30 8.13
C HIS A 173 2.14 -27.60 7.70
N TYR A 174 2.97 -26.57 7.51
CA TYR A 174 4.33 -26.70 7.01
C TYR A 174 5.41 -26.47 8.07
N GLY A 175 5.06 -25.96 9.26
CA GLY A 175 6.00 -25.54 10.30
C GLY A 175 6.54 -24.13 10.08
N ARG A 176 7.64 -23.78 10.76
CA ARG A 176 8.30 -22.48 10.60
C ARG A 176 8.78 -22.26 9.15
N PRO A 177 8.75 -21.03 8.60
CA PRO A 177 9.35 -20.73 7.31
C PRO A 177 10.87 -20.94 7.34
N ASP A 178 11.46 -21.20 6.17
CA ASP A 178 12.90 -21.39 6.03
C ASP A 178 13.62 -20.06 5.81
N LEU A 179 12.97 -19.11 5.12
CA LEU A 179 13.51 -17.78 4.87
C LEU A 179 12.51 -16.69 5.27
N PHE A 180 13.04 -15.64 5.92
CA PHE A 180 12.36 -14.37 6.12
C PHE A 180 13.12 -13.27 5.37
N ILE A 181 12.51 -12.76 4.31
CA ILE A 181 13.14 -11.77 3.42
C ILE A 181 12.41 -10.45 3.57
N THR A 182 13.17 -9.40 3.89
CA THR A 182 12.67 -8.03 3.84
C THR A 182 13.07 -7.37 2.53
N PHE A 183 12.11 -6.77 1.82
CA PHE A 183 12.37 -6.07 0.57
C PHE A 183 11.91 -4.63 0.69
N THR A 184 12.86 -3.69 0.70
CA THR A 184 12.59 -2.26 0.90
C THR A 184 12.72 -1.49 -0.40
N CYS A 185 11.76 -0.62 -0.69
CA CYS A 185 11.82 0.25 -1.85
C CYS A 185 12.96 1.26 -1.75
N ASN A 186 13.75 1.39 -2.81
CA ASN A 186 14.80 2.40 -2.93
C ASN A 186 14.35 3.52 -3.89
N PRO A 187 14.29 4.79 -3.46
CA PRO A 187 13.83 5.89 -4.32
C PRO A 187 14.85 6.21 -5.43
N ASN A 188 16.10 5.77 -5.28
CA ASN A 188 17.20 6.00 -6.22
C ASN A 188 17.31 4.91 -7.29
N TRP A 189 16.34 3.98 -7.38
CA TRP A 189 16.29 3.03 -8.49
C TRP A 189 16.25 3.76 -9.83
N GLU A 190 17.01 3.28 -10.80
CA GLU A 190 17.19 3.89 -12.10
C GLU A 190 15.85 4.10 -12.82
N GLU A 191 14.94 3.13 -12.75
CA GLU A 191 13.62 3.23 -13.38
C GLU A 191 12.79 4.38 -12.80
N ILE A 192 12.98 4.70 -11.52
CA ILE A 192 12.34 5.87 -10.91
C ILE A 192 13.00 7.13 -11.46
N GLN A 193 14.33 7.21 -11.39
CA GLN A 193 15.07 8.41 -11.78
C GLN A 193 14.86 8.80 -13.25
N ILE A 194 14.84 7.82 -14.16
CA ILE A 194 14.58 8.04 -15.60
C ILE A 194 13.17 8.60 -15.85
N LEU A 195 12.18 8.15 -15.06
CA LEU A 195 10.77 8.51 -15.25
C LEU A 195 10.36 9.80 -14.51
N LEU A 196 11.26 10.42 -13.74
CA LEU A 196 11.04 11.72 -13.13
C LEU A 196 11.15 12.84 -14.16
N LEU A 197 10.19 13.77 -14.14
CA LEU A 197 10.28 14.98 -14.96
C LEU A 197 11.29 15.97 -14.36
N PRO A 198 11.82 16.93 -15.14
CA PRO A 198 12.74 17.95 -14.64
C PRO A 198 12.22 18.66 -13.38
N GLY A 199 13.04 18.67 -12.33
CA GLY A 199 12.70 19.25 -11.03
C GLY A 199 11.77 18.39 -10.15
N GLN A 200 11.36 17.20 -10.59
CA GLN A 200 10.68 16.24 -9.74
C GLN A 200 11.68 15.44 -8.90
N GLN A 201 11.20 14.95 -7.75
CA GLN A 201 11.93 14.04 -6.88
C GLN A 201 11.03 12.82 -6.66
N ALA A 202 11.59 11.68 -6.25
CA ALA A 202 10.83 10.46 -5.99
C ALA A 202 9.67 10.67 -4.99
N ILE A 203 9.85 11.57 -4.01
CA ILE A 203 8.80 11.95 -3.07
C ILE A 203 7.60 12.62 -3.75
N HIS A 204 7.80 13.34 -4.87
CA HIS A 204 6.72 13.97 -5.61
C HIS A 204 5.89 12.96 -6.44
N ARG A 205 6.40 11.75 -6.67
CA ARG A 205 5.82 10.74 -7.57
C ARG A 205 5.63 9.40 -6.87
N HIS A 206 4.82 9.38 -5.81
CA HIS A 206 4.47 8.15 -5.07
C HIS A 206 3.80 7.09 -5.95
N ASP A 207 3.07 7.51 -7.00
CA ASP A 207 2.50 6.62 -8.02
C ASP A 207 3.59 5.80 -8.73
N LEU A 208 4.69 6.46 -9.09
CA LEU A 208 5.82 5.84 -9.78
C LEU A 208 6.58 4.88 -8.85
N THR A 209 6.94 5.36 -7.66
CA THR A 209 7.62 4.57 -6.63
C THR A 209 6.84 3.30 -6.30
N ALA A 210 5.53 3.39 -6.09
CA ALA A 210 4.68 2.23 -5.79
C ALA A 210 4.60 1.24 -6.96
N ARG A 211 4.56 1.73 -8.21
CA ARG A 211 4.55 0.88 -9.42
C ARG A 211 5.86 0.14 -9.60
N VAL A 212 7.00 0.85 -9.53
CA VAL A 212 8.33 0.24 -9.67
C VAL A 212 8.56 -0.78 -8.56
N PHE A 213 8.22 -0.44 -7.30
CA PHE A 213 8.28 -1.38 -6.19
C PHE A 213 7.48 -2.65 -6.45
N LYS A 214 6.23 -2.53 -6.93
CA LYS A 214 5.38 -3.70 -7.19
C LYS A 214 5.95 -4.57 -8.31
N GLN A 215 6.51 -3.97 -9.36
CA GLN A 215 7.14 -4.70 -10.46
C GLN A 215 8.41 -5.42 -10.01
N LYS A 216 9.30 -4.75 -9.27
CA LYS A 216 10.52 -5.38 -8.72
C LYS A 216 10.19 -6.47 -7.71
N LEU A 217 9.21 -6.26 -6.84
CA LEU A 217 8.73 -7.30 -5.92
C LEU A 217 8.21 -8.53 -6.68
N LYS A 218 7.44 -8.33 -7.76
CA LYS A 218 7.00 -9.44 -8.61
C LYS A 218 8.19 -10.16 -9.24
N SER A 219 9.17 -9.42 -9.75
CA SER A 219 10.40 -10.00 -10.32
C SER A 219 11.19 -10.80 -9.29
N LEU A 220 11.29 -10.30 -8.05
CA LEU A 220 11.97 -11.01 -6.96
C LEU A 220 11.26 -12.31 -6.58
N ILE A 221 9.92 -12.28 -6.46
CA ILE A 221 9.14 -13.50 -6.19
C ILE A 221 9.29 -14.50 -7.33
N ASP A 222 9.23 -14.03 -8.59
CA ASP A 222 9.46 -14.90 -9.75
C ASP A 222 10.89 -15.48 -9.73
N PHE A 223 11.89 -14.69 -9.34
CA PHE A 223 13.28 -15.15 -9.18
C PHE A 223 13.39 -16.26 -8.13
N ILE A 224 12.82 -16.06 -6.94
CA ILE A 224 12.84 -17.06 -5.86
C ILE A 224 12.09 -18.34 -6.26
N VAL A 225 10.90 -18.19 -6.82
CA VAL A 225 9.95 -19.30 -6.97
C VAL A 225 10.12 -20.05 -8.29
N LYS A 226 10.38 -19.35 -9.40
CA LYS A 226 10.46 -19.95 -10.74
C LYS A 226 11.87 -20.36 -11.12
N TYR A 227 12.87 -19.61 -10.66
CA TYR A 227 14.28 -19.94 -10.89
C TYR A 227 14.89 -20.73 -9.73
N GLU A 228 14.12 -20.97 -8.66
CA GLU A 228 14.46 -21.87 -7.56
C GLU A 228 15.85 -21.60 -6.96
N ILE A 229 16.21 -20.32 -6.80
CA ILE A 229 17.57 -19.91 -6.38
C ILE A 229 17.97 -20.44 -5.00
N PHE A 230 16.99 -20.67 -4.13
CA PHE A 230 17.18 -21.26 -2.81
C PHE A 230 16.72 -22.72 -2.77
N GLY A 231 16.45 -23.33 -3.92
CA GLY A 231 15.79 -24.62 -4.08
C GLY A 231 14.28 -24.50 -4.38
N ILE A 232 13.64 -25.67 -4.49
CA ILE A 232 12.23 -25.77 -4.88
C ILE A 232 11.34 -25.13 -3.80
N THR A 233 10.60 -24.09 -4.18
CA THR A 233 9.67 -23.41 -3.27
C THR A 233 8.39 -24.23 -3.12
N ARG A 234 8.06 -24.63 -1.89
CA ARG A 234 6.81 -25.34 -1.57
C ARG A 234 5.63 -24.38 -1.48
N CYS A 235 5.81 -23.27 -0.76
CA CYS A 235 4.85 -22.19 -0.67
C CYS A 235 5.55 -20.91 -0.21
N TRP A 236 4.91 -19.77 -0.46
CA TRP A 236 5.40 -18.46 -0.03
C TRP A 236 4.21 -17.55 0.29
N LEU A 237 4.44 -16.57 1.15
CA LEU A 237 3.49 -15.50 1.42
C LEU A 237 4.26 -14.19 1.61
N TYR A 238 3.62 -13.07 1.32
CA TYR A 238 4.19 -11.77 1.69
C TYR A 238 3.11 -10.79 2.10
N THR A 239 3.49 -9.85 2.96
CA THR A 239 2.70 -8.67 3.28
C THR A 239 3.47 -7.44 2.83
N ILE A 240 2.76 -6.43 2.33
CA ILE A 240 3.35 -5.13 2.00
C ILE A 240 2.92 -4.15 3.07
N GLU A 241 3.89 -3.68 3.86
CA GLU A 241 3.66 -2.65 4.84
C GLU A 241 3.99 -1.29 4.21
N ARG A 242 2.97 -0.43 4.17
CA ARG A 242 3.09 0.97 3.75
C ARG A 242 3.34 1.80 5.00
N GLN A 243 4.61 2.03 5.33
CA GLN A 243 4.98 2.85 6.47
C GLN A 243 4.38 4.25 6.30
N LYS A 244 3.74 4.80 7.34
CA LYS A 244 3.11 6.14 7.29
C LYS A 244 4.05 7.26 6.83
N ARG A 245 5.36 7.08 6.98
CA ARG A 245 6.41 8.04 6.63
C ARG A 245 7.53 7.44 5.77
N GLY A 246 7.41 6.17 5.39
CA GLY A 246 8.47 5.42 4.72
C GLY A 246 8.02 4.89 3.37
N LEU A 247 8.98 4.45 2.58
CA LEU A 247 8.70 3.82 1.31
C LEU A 247 8.08 2.43 1.54
N PRO A 248 7.39 1.86 0.55
CA PRO A 248 6.84 0.52 0.68
C PRO A 248 7.95 -0.49 1.04
N HIS A 249 7.62 -1.42 1.93
CA HIS A 249 8.44 -2.58 2.17
C HIS A 249 7.59 -3.84 2.21
N ALA A 250 8.18 -4.96 1.86
CA ALA A 250 7.55 -6.26 1.92
C ALA A 250 8.27 -7.15 2.93
N HIS A 251 7.47 -7.90 3.68
CA HIS A 251 7.91 -9.01 4.52
C HIS A 251 7.50 -10.29 3.80
N ILE A 252 8.47 -11.11 3.40
CA ILE A 252 8.26 -12.30 2.59
C ILE A 252 8.67 -13.52 3.42
N LEU A 253 7.79 -14.51 3.52
CA LEU A 253 8.09 -15.82 4.10
C LEU A 253 8.12 -16.86 2.98
N VAL A 254 9.12 -17.72 3.02
CA VAL A 254 9.31 -18.80 2.04
C VAL A 254 9.48 -20.14 2.78
N TRP A 255 8.77 -21.16 2.32
CA TRP A 255 8.97 -22.55 2.71
C TRP A 255 9.52 -23.31 1.51
N LEU A 256 10.65 -23.95 1.72
CA LEU A 256 11.31 -24.77 0.72
C LEU A 256 10.86 -26.23 0.87
N LYS A 257 10.97 -27.00 -0.21
CA LYS A 257 10.69 -28.43 -0.18
C LYS A 257 11.76 -29.16 0.64
N ASP A 258 13.01 -28.79 0.41
CA ASP A 258 14.17 -29.22 1.17
C ASP A 258 14.55 -28.08 2.11
N ARG A 259 14.45 -28.32 3.42
CA ARG A 259 14.70 -27.29 4.44
C ARG A 259 16.19 -26.98 4.54
N ILE A 260 16.50 -25.69 4.73
CA ILE A 260 17.84 -25.20 4.98
C ILE A 260 18.32 -25.73 6.33
N ARG A 261 19.49 -26.37 6.32
CA ARG A 261 20.15 -26.86 7.52
C ARG A 261 21.12 -25.82 8.08
N PRO A 262 21.46 -25.86 9.38
CA PRO A 262 22.40 -24.92 9.97
C PRO A 262 23.73 -24.81 9.20
N GLU A 263 24.25 -25.93 8.70
CA GLU A 263 25.49 -26.01 7.91
C GLU A 263 25.39 -25.38 6.51
N GLU A 264 24.19 -25.03 6.03
CA GLU A 264 23.94 -24.42 4.72
C GLU A 264 23.70 -22.91 4.82
N ILE A 265 23.59 -22.34 6.03
CA ILE A 265 23.22 -20.93 6.23
C ILE A 265 24.19 -19.99 5.54
N ASP A 266 25.49 -20.21 5.71
CA ASP A 266 26.54 -19.31 5.17
C ASP A 266 26.64 -19.39 3.63
N GLN A 267 26.04 -20.41 3.00
CA GLN A 267 25.94 -20.50 1.54
C GLN A 267 24.82 -19.61 0.98
N ILE A 268 23.88 -19.21 1.83
CA ILE A 268 22.66 -18.49 1.46
C ILE A 268 22.69 -17.05 1.97
N ILE A 269 23.24 -16.83 3.16
CA ILE A 269 23.28 -15.54 3.85
C ILE A 269 24.74 -15.22 4.17
N SER A 270 25.18 -14.03 3.76
CA SER A 270 26.48 -13.49 4.17
C SER A 270 26.31 -12.06 4.68
N ALA A 271 27.01 -11.76 5.77
CA ALA A 271 27.15 -10.41 6.32
C ALA A 271 28.55 -9.83 6.08
N GLU A 272 29.36 -10.49 5.25
CA GLU A 272 30.70 -10.02 4.90
C GLU A 272 30.63 -8.86 3.91
N ILE A 273 31.65 -8.00 3.97
CA ILE A 273 31.85 -6.97 2.96
C ILE A 273 32.54 -7.64 1.76
N PRO A 274 31.94 -7.60 0.55
CA PRO A 274 32.54 -8.22 -0.64
C PRO A 274 33.94 -7.68 -0.95
N ASP A 275 34.78 -8.46 -1.63
CA ASP A 275 36.07 -7.95 -2.10
C ASP A 275 35.86 -7.12 -3.39
N PRO A 276 36.22 -5.81 -3.41
CA PRO A 276 36.08 -4.98 -4.60
C PRO A 276 36.90 -5.48 -5.80
N LEU A 277 37.96 -6.26 -5.59
CA LEU A 277 38.74 -6.86 -6.68
C LEU A 277 38.04 -8.05 -7.34
N ILE A 278 37.12 -8.71 -6.62
CA ILE A 278 36.36 -9.87 -7.11
C ILE A 278 35.00 -9.42 -7.67
N ASP A 279 34.28 -8.60 -6.90
CA ASP A 279 32.94 -8.11 -7.25
C ASP A 279 32.74 -6.68 -6.75
N GLN A 280 33.18 -5.72 -7.58
CA GLN A 280 33.03 -4.29 -7.30
C GLN A 280 31.55 -3.88 -7.21
N GLU A 281 30.67 -4.47 -8.01
CA GLU A 281 29.26 -4.08 -8.03
C GLU A 281 28.57 -4.45 -6.71
N LEU A 282 28.77 -5.69 -6.24
CA LEU A 282 28.24 -6.12 -4.96
C LEU A 282 28.86 -5.34 -3.79
N PHE A 283 30.17 -5.07 -3.85
CA PHE A 283 30.85 -4.22 -2.86
C PHE A 283 30.20 -2.84 -2.78
N ASP A 284 29.97 -2.17 -3.92
CA ASP A 284 29.36 -0.85 -3.97
C ASP A 284 27.92 -0.85 -3.43
N ILE A 285 27.16 -1.90 -3.72
CA ILE A 285 25.78 -2.07 -3.22
C ILE A 285 25.78 -2.26 -1.69
N VAL A 286 26.58 -3.20 -1.18
CA VAL A 286 26.65 -3.54 0.25
C VAL A 286 27.17 -2.35 1.05
N THR A 287 28.25 -1.70 0.61
CA THR A 287 28.83 -0.56 1.32
C THR A 287 27.90 0.64 1.38
N LYS A 288 27.12 0.87 0.32
CA LYS A 288 26.17 1.97 0.24
C LYS A 288 24.89 1.74 1.03
N HIS A 289 24.41 0.49 1.12
CA HIS A 289 23.06 0.20 1.59
C HIS A 289 22.99 -0.60 2.90
N MET A 290 24.04 -1.36 3.23
CA MET A 290 24.03 -2.32 4.35
C MET A 290 24.98 -1.93 5.49
N ILE A 291 25.81 -0.88 5.33
CA ILE A 291 26.71 -0.41 6.38
C ILE A 291 26.01 0.56 7.34
N HIS A 292 26.13 0.29 8.63
CA HIS A 292 25.74 1.25 9.65
C HIS A 292 26.75 2.41 9.67
N GLY A 293 26.30 3.60 9.28
CA GLY A 293 27.13 4.80 9.27
C GLY A 293 27.60 5.23 10.68
N PRO A 294 28.56 6.17 10.75
CA PRO A 294 29.02 6.72 12.03
C PRO A 294 27.86 7.31 12.82
N CYS A 295 27.78 6.97 14.11
CA CYS A 295 26.73 7.42 15.04
C CYS A 295 27.27 7.51 16.48
N GLY A 296 26.41 7.83 17.44
CA GLY A 296 26.80 8.01 18.83
C GLY A 296 27.74 9.21 18.99
N ALA A 297 28.86 8.97 19.67
CA ALA A 297 29.92 9.96 19.84
C ALA A 297 30.55 10.43 18.52
N PHE A 298 30.55 9.59 17.49
CA PHE A 298 31.13 9.91 16.18
C PHE A 298 30.21 10.77 15.31
N ASN A 299 28.90 10.73 15.56
CA ASN A 299 27.94 11.58 14.87
C ASN A 299 26.64 11.74 15.67
N MET A 300 26.50 12.90 16.31
CA MET A 300 25.34 13.24 17.14
C MET A 300 24.06 13.49 16.31
N THR A 301 24.19 13.77 15.02
CA THR A 301 23.04 14.07 14.14
C THR A 301 22.38 12.81 13.57
N SER A 302 23.01 11.64 13.75
CA SER A 302 22.46 10.38 13.25
C SER A 302 21.12 10.05 13.94
N PRO A 303 20.10 9.59 13.20
CA PRO A 303 18.77 9.30 13.77
C PRO A 303 18.79 8.22 14.87
N CYS A 304 19.79 7.34 14.85
CA CYS A 304 19.98 6.30 15.85
C CYS A 304 20.70 6.78 17.11
N THR A 305 21.22 8.02 17.16
CA THR A 305 21.95 8.55 18.32
C THR A 305 21.00 9.14 19.35
N GLU A 306 21.17 8.78 20.62
CA GLU A 306 20.49 9.38 21.76
C GLU A 306 21.44 9.44 22.95
N ASN A 307 21.52 10.60 23.59
CA ASN A 307 22.44 10.86 24.70
C ASN A 307 23.90 10.47 24.37
N GLY A 308 24.35 10.72 23.12
CA GLY A 308 25.69 10.40 22.67
C GLY A 308 25.97 8.91 22.42
N LYS A 309 24.97 8.03 22.52
CA LYS A 309 25.10 6.60 22.26
C LYS A 309 24.13 6.15 21.16
N CYS A 310 24.48 5.08 20.45
CA CYS A 310 23.57 4.48 19.47
C CYS A 310 22.46 3.69 20.18
N LYS A 311 21.19 4.02 19.93
CA LYS A 311 20.00 3.29 20.44
C LYS A 311 19.98 1.80 20.06
N LYS A 312 20.73 1.44 19.00
CA LYS A 312 20.85 0.06 18.50
C LYS A 312 22.11 -0.66 18.99
N ASN A 313 22.87 -0.02 19.88
CA ASN A 313 24.09 -0.56 20.49
C ASN A 313 25.18 -0.93 19.45
N PHE A 314 25.35 -0.10 18.41
CA PHE A 314 26.50 -0.22 17.50
C PHE A 314 27.74 0.52 18.04
N PRO A 315 28.96 0.04 17.74
CA PRO A 315 29.25 -1.23 17.04
C PRO A 315 28.97 -2.44 17.94
N LYS A 316 28.50 -3.54 17.34
CA LYS A 316 28.34 -4.83 18.02
C LYS A 316 29.72 -5.51 18.15
N PRO A 317 29.96 -6.30 19.21
CA PRO A 317 31.18 -7.10 19.31
C PRO A 317 31.25 -8.06 18.12
N HIS A 318 32.45 -8.26 17.59
CA HIS A 318 32.69 -9.20 16.50
C HIS A 318 32.55 -10.65 17.00
N THR A 319 31.96 -11.51 16.17
CA THR A 319 31.79 -12.93 16.40
C THR A 319 32.19 -13.69 15.14
N ASN A 320 33.00 -14.74 15.28
CA ASN A 320 33.48 -15.53 14.14
C ASN A 320 32.41 -16.49 13.59
N ASP A 321 31.46 -16.89 14.45
CA ASP A 321 30.45 -17.88 14.12
C ASP A 321 29.04 -17.27 14.10
N THR A 322 28.19 -17.75 13.19
CA THR A 322 26.76 -17.40 13.15
C THR A 322 26.05 -18.10 14.32
N ILE A 323 25.51 -17.33 15.26
CA ILE A 323 24.77 -17.84 16.43
C ILE A 323 23.27 -17.84 16.10
N THR A 324 22.64 -19.00 16.19
CA THR A 324 21.17 -19.15 16.10
C THR A 324 20.60 -19.23 17.51
N ASP A 325 20.31 -18.09 18.13
CA ASP A 325 19.58 -18.10 19.40
C ASP A 325 18.12 -18.52 19.17
N ILE A 326 17.49 -19.04 20.23
CA ILE A 326 16.11 -19.58 20.21
C ILE A 326 15.06 -18.49 19.85
N ASP A 327 15.44 -17.21 19.97
CA ASP A 327 14.56 -16.07 19.74
C ASP A 327 14.51 -15.55 18.29
N GLY A 328 15.28 -16.16 17.37
CA GLY A 328 15.16 -15.90 15.93
C GLY A 328 15.91 -14.66 15.44
#